data_AF-A0AB74LKG4-F1
#
_entry.id   AF-A0AB74LKG4-F1
#
_cell.length_a   1.000
_cell.length_b   1.000
_cell.length_c   1.000
_cell.angle_alpha   90.00
_cell.angle_beta   90.00
_cell.angle_gamma   90.00
#
_symmetry.space_group_name_H-M   'P 1'
#
loop_
_entity.id
_entity.type
_entity.pdbx_description
1 polymer ?
#
loop_
_entity_poly.entity_id
_entity_poly.type
_entity_poly.pdbx_seq_one_letter_code
_entity_poly.pdbx_strand_id
1 'polypeptide(L)'
;MLNRKPSSKHERDPLRTGIFGLVLVICVVLIAFGYSGLPFWPQGKPYDAYFTDAGGITPGNSVYVSGLKVGAVSAVSLAGNSAKVTFSVDRSIVVGDQSLAAIRTDTILGERSIAVSPAGSGKSTTIPLSRTTTPYTLNGVLQDLGRNANDLNRPQFEQALNVFTQALHDATPQVRGAVDGLTSLSRALNRRDEALQGLLAHAKSVTSVLSERAEQVNKLVEDGNQLFAALDARRAALSALISGIDDVAAQISGFVADNRKEFGPALSKLNLVLANLNERRDYITEALKRLPTYATTLGEVVGSGPGFNVNVYSVLPGPLVATVFDLVFQPGKLPDSLADYLRGFIQERWIIRPKSP
;
A
#
# COMPACT_ATOMS: atom_id res chain seq x y z
N MET A 1 -41.04 59.21 7.52
CA MET A 1 -40.87 57.82 8.01
C MET A 1 -39.65 57.20 7.34
N LEU A 2 -38.67 56.78 8.16
CA LEU A 2 -37.64 55.75 7.92
C LEU A 2 -36.71 55.86 6.70
N ASN A 3 -35.58 56.55 6.87
CA ASN A 3 -34.38 56.42 6.04
C ASN A 3 -33.57 55.18 6.47
N ARG A 4 -33.67 54.07 5.74
CA ARG A 4 -32.81 52.87 5.95
C ARG A 4 -31.52 53.03 5.13
N LYS A 5 -30.39 53.21 5.82
CA LYS A 5 -29.05 53.03 5.23
C LYS A 5 -28.88 51.57 4.78
N PRO A 6 -28.45 51.28 3.54
CA PRO A 6 -27.96 49.96 3.19
C PRO A 6 -26.55 49.74 3.78
N SER A 7 -26.41 48.61 4.47
CA SER A 7 -25.15 48.12 5.03
C SER A 7 -24.09 47.91 3.93
N SER A 8 -22.90 48.49 4.12
CA SER A 8 -21.74 48.31 3.25
C SER A 8 -21.30 46.85 3.28
N LYS A 9 -21.61 46.10 2.23
CA LYS A 9 -21.01 44.79 1.96
C LYS A 9 -19.50 45.00 1.86
N HIS A 10 -18.75 44.40 2.78
CA HIS A 10 -17.31 44.28 2.67
C HIS A 10 -17.02 43.48 1.39
N GLU A 11 -16.55 44.15 0.34
CA GLU A 11 -15.93 43.49 -0.80
C GLU A 11 -14.71 42.74 -0.27
N ARG A 12 -14.87 41.43 -0.12
CA ARG A 12 -13.76 40.53 0.21
C ARG A 12 -12.88 40.46 -1.02
N ASP A 13 -11.82 41.24 -0.99
CA ASP A 13 -10.77 41.31 -1.99
C ASP A 13 -10.28 39.88 -2.34
N PRO A 14 -10.66 39.31 -3.51
CA PRO A 14 -10.51 37.89 -3.81
C PRO A 14 -9.04 37.46 -3.86
N LEU A 15 -8.13 38.41 -4.14
CA LEU A 15 -6.68 38.23 -4.08
C LEU A 15 -6.19 37.93 -2.66
N ARG A 16 -6.74 38.60 -1.65
CA ARG A 16 -6.34 38.38 -0.25
C ARG A 16 -6.78 37.00 0.24
N THR A 17 -7.98 36.57 -0.13
CA THR A 17 -8.47 35.22 0.18
C THR A 17 -7.68 34.13 -0.54
N GLY A 18 -7.26 34.38 -1.79
CA GLY A 18 -6.41 33.45 -2.54
C GLY A 18 -5.02 33.30 -1.93
N ILE A 19 -4.37 34.41 -1.57
CA ILE A 19 -3.05 34.38 -0.90
C ILE A 19 -3.16 33.67 0.45
N PHE A 20 -4.21 33.94 1.23
CA PHE A 20 -4.42 33.27 2.51
C PHE A 20 -4.62 31.75 2.36
N GLY A 21 -5.40 31.34 1.36
CA GLY A 21 -5.57 29.92 1.04
C GLY A 21 -4.26 29.25 0.62
N LEU A 22 -3.46 29.90 -0.23
CA LEU A 22 -2.16 29.39 -0.66
C LEU A 22 -1.20 29.24 0.52
N VAL A 23 -1.10 30.25 1.39
CA VAL A 23 -0.27 30.20 2.59
C VAL A 23 -0.71 29.08 3.52
N LEU A 24 -2.02 28.91 3.71
CA LEU A 24 -2.56 27.84 4.55
C LEU A 24 -2.24 26.45 3.99
N VAL A 25 -2.36 26.24 2.67
CA VAL A 25 -1.97 24.99 2.01
C VAL A 25 -0.46 24.74 2.19
N ILE A 26 0.38 25.74 1.99
CA ILE A 26 1.83 25.62 2.21
C ILE A 26 2.13 25.26 3.66
N CYS A 27 1.48 25.91 4.63
CA CYS A 27 1.64 25.57 6.05
C CYS A 27 1.22 24.13 6.36
N VAL A 28 0.09 23.67 5.82
CA VAL A 28 -0.38 22.28 6.00
C VAL A 28 0.60 21.28 5.37
N VAL A 29 1.12 21.57 4.17
CA VAL A 29 2.14 20.74 3.52
C VAL A 29 3.41 20.70 4.38
N LEU A 30 3.90 21.83 4.87
CA LEU A 30 5.09 21.88 5.74
C LEU A 30 4.90 21.09 7.05
N ILE A 31 3.71 21.16 7.66
CA ILE A 31 3.38 20.38 8.86
C ILE A 31 3.28 18.88 8.53
N ALA A 32 2.68 18.53 7.39
CA ALA A 32 2.51 17.15 6.94
C ALA A 32 3.83 16.46 6.58
N PHE A 33 4.80 17.18 6.02
CA PHE A 33 6.15 16.67 5.78
C PHE A 33 6.98 16.51 7.07
N GLY A 34 6.47 16.97 8.20
CA GLY A 34 7.09 16.83 9.51
C GLY A 34 8.28 17.76 9.72
N TYR A 35 8.35 18.36 10.90
CA TYR A 35 9.49 19.19 11.35
C TYR A 35 10.85 18.50 11.24
N SER A 36 10.87 17.17 11.12
CA SER A 36 12.06 16.31 11.08
C SER A 36 12.67 16.16 9.69
N GLY A 37 11.94 16.53 8.62
CA GLY A 37 12.36 16.34 7.22
C GLY A 37 12.74 17.61 6.47
N LEU A 38 12.70 18.78 7.13
CA LEU A 38 13.03 20.05 6.47
C LEU A 38 14.55 20.16 6.25
N PRO A 39 15.04 20.22 5.00
CA PRO A 39 16.47 20.25 4.69
C PRO A 39 17.19 21.52 5.17
N PHE A 40 16.45 22.49 5.71
CA PHE A 40 16.95 23.81 6.10
C PHE A 40 17.07 24.02 7.62
N TRP A 41 16.65 23.05 8.44
CA TRP A 41 16.68 23.19 9.90
C TRP A 41 17.61 22.15 10.56
N PRO A 42 18.83 22.52 10.96
CA PRO A 42 19.75 21.61 11.62
C PRO A 42 19.19 21.18 12.99
N GLN A 43 18.81 19.91 13.12
CA GLN A 43 18.31 19.31 14.38
C GLN A 43 19.41 19.06 15.43
N GLY A 44 20.63 19.56 15.22
CA GLY A 44 21.74 19.36 16.14
C GLY A 44 22.90 20.31 15.89
N LYS A 45 23.98 20.14 16.65
CA LYS A 45 25.27 20.77 16.37
C LYS A 45 25.96 19.98 15.24
N PRO A 46 26.43 20.63 14.17
CA PRO A 46 27.13 19.95 13.10
C PRO A 46 28.57 19.60 13.52
N TYR A 47 29.02 18.43 13.10
CA TYR A 47 30.39 17.95 13.26
C TYR A 47 30.87 17.34 11.94
N ASP A 48 32.17 17.45 11.70
CA ASP A 48 32.85 16.87 10.56
C ASP A 48 33.82 15.78 11.02
N ALA A 49 33.72 14.59 10.45
CA ALA A 49 34.71 13.53 10.65
C ALA A 49 35.33 13.12 9.31
N TYR A 50 36.64 12.95 9.30
CA TYR A 50 37.40 12.53 8.13
C TYR A 50 37.74 11.06 8.24
N PHE A 51 37.32 10.24 7.28
CA PHE A 51 37.60 8.80 7.23
C PHE A 51 38.50 8.47 6.03
N THR A 52 39.24 7.38 6.13
CA THR A 52 40.01 6.82 4.99
C THR A 52 39.09 6.29 3.91
N ASP A 53 37.93 5.77 4.31
CA ASP A 53 36.87 5.24 3.46
C ASP A 53 35.51 5.46 4.15
N ALA A 54 34.53 6.01 3.44
CA ALA A 54 33.15 6.18 3.91
C ALA A 54 32.17 5.26 3.19
N GLY A 55 32.64 4.17 2.57
CA GLY A 55 31.83 3.22 1.84
C GLY A 55 30.62 2.77 2.63
N GLY A 56 29.42 2.97 2.06
CA GLY A 56 28.13 2.60 2.64
C GLY A 56 27.57 3.54 3.70
N ILE A 57 28.19 4.70 3.96
CA ILE A 57 27.56 5.80 4.68
C ILE A 57 26.83 6.71 3.68
N THR A 58 25.62 7.11 4.04
CA THR A 58 24.69 7.94 3.27
C THR A 58 24.02 8.97 4.17
N PRO A 59 23.59 10.12 3.63
CA PRO A 59 22.75 11.06 4.37
C PRO A 59 21.52 10.37 4.97
N GLY A 60 21.25 10.63 6.25
CA GLY A 60 20.18 9.99 7.01
C GLY A 60 20.62 8.82 7.89
N ASN A 61 21.82 8.25 7.69
CA ASN A 61 22.32 7.20 8.59
C ASN A 61 22.43 7.70 10.03
N SER A 62 22.14 6.81 10.99
CA SER A 62 22.08 7.16 12.40
C SER A 62 23.48 7.43 12.97
N VAL A 63 23.55 8.40 13.89
CA VAL A 63 24.74 8.69 14.68
C VAL A 63 24.48 8.28 16.12
N TYR A 64 25.37 7.48 16.69
CA TYR A 64 25.27 6.97 18.04
C TYR A 64 26.36 7.53 18.93
N VAL A 65 26.02 7.83 20.17
CA VAL A 65 26.96 8.11 21.25
C VAL A 65 26.67 7.11 22.37
N SER A 66 27.68 6.34 22.75
CA SER A 66 27.53 5.30 23.79
C SER A 66 26.35 4.33 23.55
N GLY A 67 26.04 4.05 22.28
CA GLY A 67 24.95 3.16 21.86
C GLY A 67 23.56 3.80 21.76
N LEU A 68 23.41 5.08 22.12
CA LEU A 68 22.16 5.83 21.96
C LEU A 68 22.18 6.64 20.68
N LYS A 69 21.08 6.60 19.91
CA LYS A 69 20.92 7.44 18.72
C LYS A 69 20.73 8.89 19.16
N VAL A 70 21.64 9.75 18.73
CA VAL A 70 21.71 11.17 19.12
C VAL A 70 21.77 12.10 17.92
N GLY A 71 21.62 11.57 16.72
CA GLY A 71 21.90 12.32 15.51
C GLY A 71 21.75 11.54 14.21
N ALA A 72 22.10 12.22 13.13
CA ALA A 72 22.07 11.68 11.78
C ALA A 72 23.16 12.30 10.91
N VAL A 73 23.59 11.54 9.90
CA VAL A 73 24.50 12.02 8.85
C VAL A 73 23.75 13.00 7.96
N SER A 74 24.32 14.17 7.74
CA SER A 74 23.76 15.22 6.90
C SER A 74 24.32 15.16 5.49
N ALA A 75 25.62 14.90 5.33
CA ALA A 75 26.29 14.86 4.04
C ALA A 75 27.54 13.97 4.06
N VAL A 76 27.89 13.43 2.90
CA VAL A 76 29.16 12.73 2.64
C VAL A 76 29.79 13.37 1.42
N SER A 77 31.05 13.75 1.52
CA SER A 77 31.80 14.44 0.47
C SER A 77 33.24 13.95 0.41
N LEU A 78 33.87 14.07 -0.76
CA LEU A 78 35.28 13.75 -0.91
C LEU A 78 36.13 14.98 -0.54
N ALA A 79 37.14 14.78 0.30
CA ALA A 79 38.10 15.80 0.71
C ALA A 79 39.53 15.27 0.46
N GLY A 80 40.05 15.50 -0.75
CA GLY A 80 41.34 14.97 -1.19
C GLY A 80 41.33 13.45 -1.22
N ASN A 81 42.23 12.81 -0.47
CA ASN A 81 42.33 11.35 -0.32
C ASN A 81 41.52 10.79 0.87
N SER A 82 40.60 11.60 1.42
CA SER A 82 39.77 11.20 2.56
C SER A 82 38.30 11.51 2.31
N ALA A 83 37.42 10.76 2.95
CA ALA A 83 35.99 11.03 2.93
C ALA A 83 35.62 11.93 4.11
N LYS A 84 35.07 13.11 3.82
CA LYS A 84 34.51 14.02 4.82
C LYS A 84 33.04 13.69 5.03
N VAL A 85 32.70 13.28 6.24
CA VAL A 85 31.33 12.99 6.66
C VAL A 85 30.86 14.06 7.62
N THR A 86 29.81 14.79 7.23
CA THR A 86 29.17 15.82 8.06
C THR A 86 27.93 15.23 8.70
N PHE A 87 27.84 15.33 10.02
CA PHE A 87 26.75 14.77 10.80
C PHE A 87 26.32 15.71 11.92
N SER A 88 25.07 15.64 12.34
CA SER A 88 24.53 16.43 13.43
C SER A 88 24.40 15.59 14.70
N VAL A 89 24.76 16.15 15.84
CA VAL A 89 24.54 15.55 17.17
C VAL A 89 23.67 16.47 18.02
N ASP A 90 22.78 15.89 18.82
CA ASP A 90 21.92 16.60 19.76
C ASP A 90 22.68 17.58 20.64
N ARG A 91 22.09 18.76 20.85
CA ARG A 91 22.76 19.88 21.54
C ARG A 91 23.12 19.57 23.01
N SER A 92 22.43 18.62 23.62
CA SER A 92 22.60 18.13 24.99
C SER A 92 23.86 17.27 25.15
N ILE A 93 24.40 16.72 24.07
CA ILE A 93 25.58 15.86 24.10
C ILE A 93 26.83 16.70 23.81
N VAL A 94 27.85 16.53 24.64
CA VAL A 94 29.15 17.18 24.48
C VAL A 94 30.07 16.23 23.72
N VAL A 95 30.46 16.62 22.52
CA VAL A 95 31.53 15.96 21.76
C VAL A 95 32.79 16.79 21.97
N GLY A 96 33.71 16.27 22.79
CA GLY A 96 34.95 16.95 23.13
C GLY A 96 35.98 16.91 22.00
N ASP A 97 37.05 17.67 22.18
CA ASP A 97 38.17 17.81 21.24
C ASP A 97 39.03 16.57 21.05
N GLN A 98 38.89 15.55 21.91
CA GLN A 98 39.58 14.26 21.80
C GLN A 98 38.64 13.12 21.41
N SER A 99 37.41 13.42 21.00
CA SER A 99 36.43 12.42 20.61
C SER A 99 36.89 11.59 19.42
N LEU A 100 36.50 10.32 19.43
CA LEU A 100 36.75 9.36 18.36
C LEU A 100 35.46 9.12 17.58
N ALA A 101 35.57 8.82 16.28
CA ALA A 101 34.44 8.40 15.47
C ALA A 101 34.76 7.09 14.73
N ALA A 102 33.83 6.15 14.73
CA ALA A 102 33.98 4.90 14.01
C ALA A 102 32.77 4.66 13.11
N ILE A 103 33.00 4.28 11.86
CA ILE A 103 31.94 3.73 11.02
C ILE A 103 31.72 2.29 11.46
N ARG A 104 30.49 1.90 11.77
CA ARG A 104 30.11 0.54 12.17
C ARG A 104 28.99 0.03 11.28
N THR A 105 28.87 -1.29 11.22
CA THR A 105 27.74 -1.96 10.57
C THR A 105 26.68 -2.22 11.63
N ASP A 106 25.49 -1.63 11.46
CA ASP A 106 24.37 -1.73 12.40
C ASP A 106 23.51 -2.96 12.11
N THR A 107 23.30 -3.28 10.83
CA THR A 107 22.37 -4.35 10.43
C THR A 107 23.07 -5.49 9.70
N ILE A 108 22.48 -6.68 9.74
CA ILE A 108 22.95 -7.86 8.99
C ILE A 108 22.94 -7.61 7.48
N LEU A 109 22.08 -6.68 7.02
CA LEU A 109 21.99 -6.24 5.63
C LEU A 109 23.08 -5.23 5.23
N GLY A 110 23.98 -4.86 6.15
CA GLY A 110 25.13 -3.99 5.85
C GLY A 110 24.84 -2.50 5.96
N GLU A 111 23.74 -2.09 6.60
CA GLU A 111 23.49 -0.68 6.89
C GLU A 111 24.57 -0.16 7.86
N ARG A 112 25.09 1.04 7.59
CA ARG A 112 26.18 1.63 8.37
C ARG A 112 25.71 2.80 9.21
N SER A 113 26.43 3.01 10.30
CA SER A 113 26.21 4.11 11.24
C SER A 113 27.53 4.73 11.66
N ILE A 114 27.46 5.91 12.27
CA ILE A 114 28.61 6.53 12.92
C ILE A 114 28.46 6.34 14.43
N ALA A 115 29.43 5.69 15.06
CA ALA A 115 29.57 5.65 16.49
C ALA A 115 30.61 6.69 16.94
N VAL A 116 30.17 7.67 17.71
CA VAL A 116 31.02 8.68 18.33
C VAL A 116 31.29 8.29 19.78
N SER A 117 32.56 8.27 20.16
CA SER A 117 33.01 8.08 21.54
C SER A 117 33.52 9.43 22.06
N PRO A 118 32.73 10.15 22.87
CA PRO A 118 33.12 11.46 23.38
C PRO A 118 34.33 11.37 24.30
N ALA A 119 35.31 12.25 24.10
CA ALA A 119 36.47 12.40 24.97
C ALA A 119 37.02 13.83 24.89
N GLY A 120 37.73 14.25 25.94
CA GLY A 120 38.25 15.60 26.08
C GLY A 120 37.20 16.61 26.55
N SER A 121 37.67 17.74 27.08
CA SER A 121 36.83 18.84 27.57
C SER A 121 36.88 20.08 26.67
N GLY A 122 37.75 20.08 25.66
CA GLY A 122 37.84 21.15 24.67
C GLY A 122 36.66 21.12 23.70
N LYS A 123 36.43 22.24 23.03
CA LYS A 123 35.42 22.35 21.98
C LYS A 123 36.08 22.07 20.63
N SER A 124 35.63 21.03 19.92
CA SER A 124 35.98 20.81 18.52
C SER A 124 34.74 20.43 17.73
N THR A 125 34.62 20.96 16.52
CA THR A 125 33.61 20.54 15.54
C THR A 125 34.17 19.52 14.54
N THR A 126 35.45 19.20 14.63
CA THR A 126 36.14 18.36 13.65
C THR A 126 36.91 17.21 14.30
N ILE A 127 36.68 16.01 13.79
CA ILE A 127 37.37 14.78 14.16
C ILE A 127 38.32 14.41 13.00
N PRO A 128 39.65 14.52 13.21
CA PRO A 128 40.64 14.24 12.18
C PRO A 128 40.78 12.73 11.91
N LEU A 129 41.38 12.39 10.77
CA LEU A 129 41.61 11.02 10.31
C LEU A 129 42.30 10.13 11.35
N SER A 130 43.24 10.68 12.13
CA SER A 130 43.96 9.97 13.20
C SER A 130 43.06 9.50 14.35
N ARG A 131 41.83 10.02 14.43
CA ARG A 131 40.83 9.71 15.44
C ARG A 131 39.55 9.11 14.85
N THR A 132 39.66 8.61 13.63
CA THR A 132 38.58 7.89 12.97
C THR A 132 38.97 6.46 12.64
N THR A 133 38.02 5.55 12.77
CA THR A 133 38.21 4.14 12.38
C THR A 133 37.15 3.77 11.35
N THR A 134 37.59 3.19 10.24
CA THR A 134 36.73 2.56 9.24
C THR A 134 36.68 1.05 9.50
N PRO A 135 35.58 0.36 9.19
CA PRO A 135 35.55 -1.09 9.23
C PRO A 135 36.67 -1.66 8.35
N TYR A 136 37.43 -2.61 8.89
CA TYR A 136 38.41 -3.36 8.09
C TYR A 136 37.64 -4.11 6.99
N THR A 137 37.90 -3.78 5.73
CA THR A 137 37.24 -4.42 4.60
C THR A 137 38.02 -5.66 4.16
N LEU A 138 37.33 -6.67 3.63
CA LEU A 138 37.96 -7.88 3.08
C LEU A 138 38.98 -7.53 1.98
N ASN A 139 38.69 -6.51 1.18
CA ASN A 139 39.59 -6.00 0.15
C ASN A 139 40.90 -5.48 0.76
N GLY A 140 40.84 -4.78 1.90
CA GLY A 140 42.03 -4.33 2.64
C GLY A 140 42.90 -5.51 3.09
N VAL A 141 42.29 -6.58 3.62
CA VAL A 141 43.01 -7.81 4.02
C VAL A 141 43.71 -8.47 2.84
N LEU A 142 43.03 -8.58 1.69
CA LEU A 142 43.61 -9.18 0.49
C LEU A 142 44.74 -8.32 -0.09
N GLN A 143 44.61 -7.00 -0.03
CA GLN A 143 45.62 -6.06 -0.49
C GLN A 143 46.85 -6.06 0.43
N ASP A 144 46.65 -6.13 1.74
CA ASP A 144 47.73 -6.23 2.73
C ASP A 144 48.46 -7.58 2.61
N LEU A 145 47.74 -8.67 2.40
CA LEU A 145 48.33 -9.99 2.10
C LEU A 145 49.14 -9.96 0.80
N GLY A 146 48.63 -9.32 -0.26
CA GLY A 146 49.34 -9.17 -1.53
C GLY A 146 50.62 -8.33 -1.42
N ARG A 147 50.62 -7.28 -0.60
CA ARG A 147 51.82 -6.46 -0.34
C ARG A 147 52.85 -7.21 0.51
N ASN A 148 52.43 -7.83 1.61
CA ASN A 148 53.32 -8.57 2.50
C ASN A 148 53.92 -9.81 1.83
N ALA A 149 53.19 -10.44 0.90
CA ALA A 149 53.72 -11.54 0.09
C ALA A 149 54.82 -11.07 -0.89
N ASN A 150 54.77 -9.82 -1.34
CA ASN A 150 55.80 -9.24 -2.22
C ASN A 150 57.04 -8.75 -1.45
N ASP A 151 56.93 -8.44 -0.15
CA ASP A 151 58.04 -7.98 0.69
C ASP A 151 58.91 -9.13 1.26
N LEU A 152 58.59 -10.39 0.98
CA LEU A 152 59.46 -11.55 1.27
C LEU A 152 60.66 -11.54 0.32
N ASN A 153 61.71 -10.82 0.73
CA ASN A 153 62.98 -10.72 0.03
C ASN A 153 63.66 -12.10 -0.16
N ARG A 154 63.51 -12.68 -1.36
CA ARG A 154 64.19 -13.90 -1.85
C ARG A 154 65.67 -14.03 -1.41
N PRO A 155 66.51 -12.98 -1.48
CA PRO A 155 67.93 -13.10 -1.13
C PRO A 155 68.16 -13.44 0.35
N GLN A 156 67.38 -12.87 1.27
CA GLN A 156 67.53 -13.16 2.71
C GLN A 156 67.08 -14.58 3.06
N PHE A 157 66.06 -15.08 2.36
CA PHE A 157 65.56 -16.44 2.53
C PHE A 157 66.56 -17.49 2.00
N GLU A 158 67.15 -17.25 0.84
CA GLU A 158 68.20 -18.11 0.26
C GLU A 158 69.46 -18.13 1.13
N GLN A 159 69.84 -16.99 1.70
CA GLN A 159 71.01 -16.88 2.56
C GLN A 159 70.82 -17.61 3.90
N ALA A 160 69.62 -17.54 4.49
CA ALA A 160 69.27 -18.31 5.68
C ALA A 160 69.26 -19.83 5.42
N LEU A 161 68.78 -20.26 4.25
CA LEU A 161 68.77 -21.68 3.86
C LEU A 161 70.19 -22.22 3.61
N ASN A 162 71.08 -21.44 3.02
CA ASN A 162 72.47 -21.85 2.78
C ASN A 162 73.26 -22.00 4.09
N VAL A 163 73.10 -21.06 5.04
CA VAL A 163 73.74 -21.16 6.37
C VAL A 163 73.24 -22.38 7.14
N PHE A 164 71.94 -22.67 7.04
CA PHE A 164 71.33 -23.83 7.71
C PHE A 164 71.78 -25.16 7.10
N THR A 165 71.90 -25.24 5.77
CA THR A 165 72.34 -26.47 5.08
C THR A 165 73.83 -26.74 5.24
N GLN A 166 74.68 -25.72 5.29
CA GLN A 166 76.10 -25.89 5.62
C GLN A 166 76.30 -26.35 7.06
N ALA A 167 75.56 -25.80 8.01
CA ALA A 167 75.61 -26.25 9.41
C ALA A 167 75.13 -27.71 9.61
N LEU A 168 74.24 -28.19 8.73
CA LEU A 168 73.71 -29.57 8.76
C LEU A 168 74.60 -30.59 8.04
N HIS A 169 75.37 -30.18 7.03
CA HIS A 169 76.26 -31.06 6.29
C HIS A 169 77.47 -31.52 7.13
N ASP A 170 77.92 -30.67 8.06
CA ASP A 170 79.10 -30.93 8.90
C ASP A 170 78.81 -31.76 10.16
N ALA A 171 77.55 -32.11 10.43
CA ALA A 171 77.15 -32.86 11.63
C ALA A 171 76.97 -34.37 11.38
N THR A 172 77.61 -35.17 12.25
CA THR A 172 77.85 -36.63 12.34
C THR A 172 76.61 -37.56 12.09
N PRO A 173 76.78 -38.90 11.94
CA PRO A 173 75.76 -39.86 11.46
C PRO A 173 74.42 -39.94 12.19
N GLN A 174 74.25 -39.29 13.35
CA GLN A 174 72.97 -39.22 14.05
C GLN A 174 71.89 -38.40 13.29
N VAL A 175 72.27 -37.62 12.28
CA VAL A 175 71.34 -36.79 11.48
C VAL A 175 70.53 -37.61 10.46
N ARG A 176 70.97 -38.82 10.08
CA ARG A 176 70.24 -39.65 9.09
C ARG A 176 68.82 -40.01 9.53
N GLY A 177 68.59 -40.23 10.82
CA GLY A 177 67.24 -40.48 11.36
C GLY A 177 66.31 -39.25 11.34
N ALA A 178 66.88 -38.04 11.39
CA ALA A 178 66.12 -36.79 11.27
C ALA A 178 65.75 -36.48 9.82
N VAL A 179 66.59 -36.88 8.86
CA VAL A 179 66.30 -36.78 7.42
C VAL A 179 65.11 -37.65 7.05
N ASP A 180 65.00 -38.88 7.56
CA ASP A 180 63.83 -39.75 7.32
C ASP A 180 62.52 -39.19 7.94
N GLY A 181 62.65 -38.50 9.06
CA GLY A 181 61.56 -37.72 9.66
C GLY A 181 61.14 -36.54 8.78
N LEU A 182 62.11 -35.86 8.14
CA LEU A 182 61.88 -34.76 7.20
C LEU A 182 61.24 -35.26 5.89
N THR A 183 61.60 -36.44 5.39
CA THR A 183 60.94 -37.07 4.24
C THR A 183 59.50 -37.46 4.56
N SER A 184 59.22 -37.87 5.80
CA SER A 184 57.86 -38.17 6.25
C SER A 184 57.02 -36.90 6.46
N LEU A 185 57.64 -35.81 6.94
CA LEU A 185 57.02 -34.49 7.02
C LEU A 185 56.78 -33.87 5.63
N SER A 186 57.72 -34.06 4.69
CA SER A 186 57.57 -33.66 3.28
C SER A 186 56.41 -34.40 2.62
N ARG A 187 56.26 -35.71 2.86
CA ARG A 187 55.08 -36.48 2.41
C ARG A 187 53.78 -36.03 3.08
N ALA A 188 53.82 -35.54 4.31
CA ALA A 188 52.65 -34.97 4.99
C ALA A 188 52.30 -33.57 4.45
N LEU A 189 53.30 -32.77 4.08
CA LEU A 189 53.12 -31.46 3.41
C LEU A 189 52.63 -31.63 1.96
N ASN A 190 53.10 -32.63 1.22
CA ASN A 190 52.62 -32.93 -0.12
C ASN A 190 51.14 -33.40 -0.12
N ARG A 191 50.67 -34.03 0.97
CA ARG A 191 49.23 -34.28 1.20
C ARG A 191 48.43 -33.02 1.53
N ARG A 192 49.10 -31.95 1.98
CA ARG A 192 48.48 -30.64 2.22
C ARG A 192 48.25 -29.87 0.92
N ASP A 193 49.05 -30.13 -0.12
CA ASP A 193 48.83 -29.57 -1.46
C ASP A 193 47.54 -30.10 -2.11
N GLU A 194 47.13 -31.35 -1.85
CA GLU A 194 45.81 -31.86 -2.25
C GLU A 194 44.67 -31.13 -1.52
N ALA A 195 44.83 -30.84 -0.23
CA ALA A 195 43.84 -30.07 0.53
C ALA A 195 43.75 -28.60 0.03
N LEU A 196 44.88 -28.01 -0.38
CA LEU A 196 44.91 -26.67 -0.99
C LEU A 196 44.29 -26.67 -2.40
N GLN A 197 44.51 -27.71 -3.21
CA GLN A 197 43.81 -27.89 -4.49
C GLN A 197 42.30 -28.06 -4.29
N GLY A 198 41.88 -28.78 -3.23
CA GLY A 198 40.48 -28.90 -2.83
C GLY A 198 39.86 -27.54 -2.47
N LEU A 199 40.55 -26.72 -1.69
CA LEU A 199 40.10 -25.37 -1.34
C LEU A 199 40.05 -24.44 -2.55
N LEU A 200 41.01 -24.53 -3.49
CA LEU A 200 40.99 -23.78 -4.75
C LEU A 200 39.82 -24.21 -5.65
N ALA A 201 39.53 -25.51 -5.72
CA ALA A 201 38.39 -26.04 -6.46
C ALA A 201 37.06 -25.56 -5.84
N HIS A 202 36.98 -25.49 -4.50
CA HIS A 202 35.81 -24.95 -3.81
C HIS A 202 35.67 -23.44 -4.00
N ALA A 203 36.78 -22.67 -4.01
CA ALA A 203 36.77 -21.25 -4.34
C ALA A 203 36.31 -21.00 -5.80
N LYS A 204 36.71 -21.87 -6.74
CA LYS A 204 36.23 -21.83 -8.13
C LYS A 204 34.72 -22.15 -8.22
N SER A 205 34.23 -23.10 -7.42
CA SER A 205 32.79 -23.40 -7.32
C SER A 205 31.99 -22.22 -6.76
N VAL A 206 32.46 -21.57 -5.70
CA VAL A 206 31.84 -20.35 -5.15
C VAL A 206 31.82 -19.22 -6.18
N THR A 207 32.90 -19.05 -6.94
CA THR A 207 32.98 -18.05 -8.02
C THR A 207 32.02 -18.36 -9.17
N SER A 208 31.86 -19.65 -9.50
CA SER A 208 30.88 -20.12 -10.49
C SER A 208 29.45 -19.83 -10.04
N VAL A 209 29.10 -20.16 -8.79
CA VAL A 209 27.78 -19.88 -8.20
C VAL A 209 27.52 -18.38 -8.14
N LEU A 210 28.54 -17.56 -7.87
CA LEU A 210 28.41 -16.11 -7.89
C LEU A 210 28.20 -15.56 -9.31
N SER A 211 28.86 -16.13 -10.32
CA SER A 211 28.67 -15.76 -11.73
C SER A 211 27.28 -16.17 -12.24
N GLU A 212 26.80 -17.35 -11.85
CA GLU A 212 25.47 -17.86 -12.19
C GLU A 212 24.36 -17.03 -11.51
N ARG A 213 24.59 -16.57 -10.27
CA ARG A 213 23.71 -15.61 -9.59
C ARG A 213 23.76 -14.22 -10.21
N ALA A 214 24.90 -13.77 -10.74
CA ALA A 214 24.99 -12.49 -11.44
C ALA A 214 24.15 -12.49 -12.73
N GLU A 215 24.12 -13.60 -13.47
CA GLU A 215 23.20 -13.78 -14.59
C GLU A 215 21.72 -13.80 -14.17
N GLN A 216 21.40 -14.43 -13.03
CA GLN A 216 20.04 -14.40 -12.48
C GLN A 216 19.62 -13.00 -12.02
N VAL A 217 20.53 -12.20 -11.46
CA VAL A 217 20.26 -10.79 -11.13
C VAL A 217 20.06 -9.96 -12.40
N ASN A 218 20.84 -10.20 -13.45
CA ASN A 218 20.64 -9.54 -14.74
C ASN A 218 19.27 -9.90 -15.35
N LYS A 219 18.87 -11.17 -15.29
CA LYS A 219 17.51 -11.61 -15.67
C LYS A 219 16.42 -10.95 -14.83
N LEU A 220 16.62 -10.79 -13.52
CA LEU A 220 15.63 -10.13 -12.66
C LEU A 220 15.48 -8.63 -12.99
N VAL A 221 16.57 -7.98 -13.41
CA VAL A 221 16.53 -6.60 -13.93
C VAL A 221 15.82 -6.54 -15.29
N GLU A 222 16.04 -7.54 -16.15
CA GLU A 222 15.37 -7.69 -17.44
C GLU A 222 13.86 -7.99 -17.28
N ASP A 223 13.50 -8.85 -16.33
CA ASP A 223 12.12 -9.16 -15.90
C ASP A 223 11.47 -7.96 -15.18
N GLY A 224 12.27 -7.06 -14.60
CA GLY A 224 11.79 -5.78 -14.10
C GLY A 224 11.05 -4.98 -15.17
N ASN A 225 11.47 -5.06 -16.44
CA ASN A 225 10.74 -4.44 -17.55
C ASN A 225 9.37 -5.08 -17.78
N GLN A 226 9.22 -6.38 -17.54
CA GLN A 226 7.91 -7.05 -17.60
C GLN A 226 6.99 -6.59 -16.47
N LEU A 227 7.54 -6.36 -15.27
CA LEU A 227 6.78 -5.80 -14.15
C LEU A 227 6.33 -4.37 -14.45
N PHE A 228 7.20 -3.53 -15.02
CA PHE A 228 6.83 -2.16 -15.43
C PHE A 228 5.79 -2.18 -16.55
N ALA A 229 5.91 -3.08 -17.53
CA ALA A 229 4.91 -3.25 -18.58
C ALA A 229 3.55 -3.74 -18.02
N ALA A 230 3.55 -4.68 -17.08
CA ALA A 230 2.35 -5.15 -16.41
C ALA A 230 1.70 -4.05 -15.54
N LEU A 231 2.52 -3.22 -14.89
CA LEU A 231 2.04 -2.08 -14.10
C LEU A 231 1.42 -1.00 -14.99
N ASP A 232 2.01 -0.73 -16.15
CA ASP A 232 1.49 0.24 -17.12
C ASP A 232 0.19 -0.24 -17.77
N ALA A 233 0.13 -1.52 -18.16
CA ALA A 233 -1.11 -2.15 -18.63
C ALA A 233 -2.23 -2.07 -17.58
N ARG A 234 -1.89 -2.27 -16.30
CA ARG A 234 -2.87 -2.15 -15.20
C ARG A 234 -3.33 -0.72 -14.98
N ARG A 235 -2.44 0.27 -15.12
CA ARG A 235 -2.80 1.70 -15.09
C ARG A 235 -3.74 2.07 -16.23
N ALA A 236 -3.48 1.60 -17.44
CA ALA A 236 -4.37 1.82 -18.59
C ALA A 236 -5.76 1.20 -18.37
N ALA A 237 -5.81 -0.03 -17.86
CA ALA A 237 -7.08 -0.70 -17.52
C ALA A 237 -7.86 0.04 -16.43
N LEU A 238 -7.17 0.55 -15.40
CA LEU A 238 -7.78 1.39 -14.36
C LEU A 238 -8.34 2.69 -14.92
N SER A 239 -7.61 3.36 -15.82
CA SER A 239 -8.08 4.58 -16.49
C SER A 239 -9.32 4.34 -17.35
N ALA A 240 -9.36 3.22 -18.07
CA ALA A 240 -10.52 2.83 -18.87
C ALA A 240 -11.74 2.52 -18.00
N LEU A 241 -11.52 1.84 -16.86
CA LEU A 241 -12.59 1.53 -15.90
C LEU A 241 -13.15 2.80 -15.26
N ILE A 242 -12.29 3.74 -14.86
CA ILE A 242 -12.72 5.04 -14.30
C ILE A 242 -13.54 5.82 -15.34
N SER A 243 -13.07 5.87 -16.59
CA SER A 243 -13.80 6.53 -17.68
C SER A 243 -15.17 5.86 -17.93
N GLY A 244 -15.23 4.53 -17.90
CA GLY A 244 -16.49 3.79 -18.03
C GLY A 244 -17.46 4.04 -16.87
N ILE A 245 -16.96 4.27 -15.65
CA ILE A 245 -17.80 4.66 -14.52
C ILE A 245 -18.40 6.06 -14.74
N ASP A 246 -17.61 7.01 -15.25
CA ASP A 246 -18.09 8.35 -15.57
C ASP A 246 -19.16 8.32 -16.67
N ASP A 247 -18.97 7.49 -17.71
CA ASP A 247 -19.96 7.29 -18.78
C ASP A 247 -21.27 6.68 -18.24
N VAL A 248 -21.18 5.65 -17.39
CA VAL A 248 -22.35 5.04 -16.76
C VAL A 248 -23.05 6.04 -15.84
N ALA A 249 -22.31 6.84 -15.06
CA ALA A 249 -22.87 7.88 -14.22
C ALA A 249 -23.60 8.95 -15.05
N ALA A 250 -23.04 9.34 -16.19
CA ALA A 250 -23.68 10.26 -17.13
C ALA A 250 -24.96 9.66 -17.73
N GLN A 251 -24.94 8.38 -18.12
CA GLN A 251 -26.12 7.67 -18.62
C GLN A 251 -27.22 7.53 -17.56
N ILE A 252 -26.88 7.18 -16.32
CA ILE A 252 -27.84 7.11 -15.21
C ILE A 252 -28.44 8.50 -14.94
N SER A 253 -27.60 9.54 -14.92
CA SER A 253 -28.07 10.93 -14.75
C SER A 253 -29.03 11.34 -15.88
N GLY A 254 -28.70 11.02 -17.13
CA GLY A 254 -29.56 11.25 -18.29
C GLY A 254 -30.88 10.49 -18.19
N PHE A 255 -30.84 9.19 -17.87
CA PHE A 255 -32.03 8.36 -17.69
C PHE A 255 -32.95 8.87 -16.58
N VAL A 256 -32.39 9.35 -15.47
CA VAL A 256 -33.16 9.97 -14.38
C VAL A 256 -33.76 11.30 -14.83
N ALA A 257 -33.03 12.11 -15.60
CA ALA A 257 -33.51 13.38 -16.12
C ALA A 257 -34.66 13.18 -17.14
N ASP A 258 -34.55 12.20 -18.02
CA ASP A 258 -35.57 11.88 -19.02
C ASP A 258 -36.83 11.29 -18.37
N ASN A 259 -36.68 10.37 -17.40
CA ASN A 259 -37.81 9.89 -16.60
C ASN A 259 -38.49 11.03 -15.82
N ARG A 260 -37.75 12.00 -15.27
CA ARG A 260 -38.37 13.17 -14.62
C ARG A 260 -39.20 14.01 -15.60
N LYS A 261 -38.75 14.16 -16.87
CA LYS A 261 -39.52 14.85 -17.91
C LYS A 261 -40.79 14.09 -18.28
N GLU A 262 -40.77 12.77 -18.32
CA GLU A 262 -41.94 11.94 -18.64
C GLU A 262 -42.92 11.81 -17.45
N PHE A 263 -42.41 11.68 -16.23
CA PHE A 263 -43.25 11.54 -15.03
C PHE A 263 -43.85 12.86 -14.53
N GLY A 264 -43.24 14.01 -14.84
CA GLY A 264 -43.78 15.33 -14.48
C GLY A 264 -45.23 15.53 -14.98
N PRO A 265 -45.51 15.34 -16.29
CA PRO A 265 -46.86 15.42 -16.85
C PRO A 265 -47.83 14.37 -16.26
N ALA A 266 -47.36 13.15 -15.99
CA ALA A 266 -48.20 12.10 -15.41
C ALA A 266 -48.61 12.43 -13.96
N LEU A 267 -47.68 12.92 -13.14
CA LEU A 267 -47.96 13.37 -11.77
C LEU A 267 -48.84 14.62 -11.75
N SER A 268 -48.66 15.54 -12.70
CA SER A 268 -49.54 16.71 -12.86
C SER A 268 -50.97 16.30 -13.22
N LYS A 269 -51.14 15.36 -14.16
CA LYS A 269 -52.45 14.80 -14.51
C LYS A 269 -53.08 14.05 -13.34
N LEU A 270 -52.31 13.28 -12.57
CA LEU A 270 -52.80 12.58 -11.39
C LEU A 270 -53.28 13.55 -10.30
N ASN A 271 -52.52 14.62 -10.04
CA ASN A 271 -52.93 15.67 -9.11
C ASN A 271 -54.19 16.41 -9.59
N LEU A 272 -54.34 16.62 -10.90
CA LEU A 272 -55.57 17.18 -11.49
C LEU A 272 -56.78 16.26 -11.26
N VAL A 273 -56.62 14.95 -11.45
CA VAL A 273 -57.67 13.96 -11.18
C VAL A 273 -58.01 13.94 -9.70
N LEU A 274 -57.01 13.90 -8.81
CA LEU A 274 -57.20 13.94 -7.36
C LEU A 274 -57.89 15.24 -6.90
N ALA A 275 -57.53 16.39 -7.49
CA ALA A 275 -58.18 17.66 -7.22
C ALA A 275 -59.64 17.64 -7.68
N ASN A 276 -59.94 17.13 -8.88
CA ASN A 276 -61.32 17.03 -9.39
C ASN A 276 -62.18 16.07 -8.55
N LEU A 277 -61.60 14.94 -8.12
CA LEU A 277 -62.26 13.99 -7.23
C LEU A 277 -62.53 14.60 -5.85
N ASN A 278 -61.60 15.37 -5.30
CA ASN A 278 -61.80 16.08 -4.03
C ASN A 278 -62.84 17.21 -4.16
N GLU A 279 -62.80 17.97 -5.25
CA GLU A 279 -63.77 19.05 -5.52
C GLU A 279 -65.19 18.51 -5.67
N ARG A 280 -65.33 17.31 -6.26
CA ARG A 280 -66.62 16.63 -6.43
C ARG A 280 -66.93 15.61 -5.34
N ARG A 281 -66.15 15.57 -4.26
CA ARG A 281 -66.26 14.57 -3.19
C ARG A 281 -67.67 14.48 -2.61
N ASP A 282 -68.34 15.62 -2.41
CA ASP A 282 -69.68 15.66 -1.84
C ASP A 282 -70.72 15.06 -2.80
N TYR A 283 -70.60 15.36 -4.10
CA TYR A 283 -71.43 14.74 -5.14
C TYR A 283 -71.19 13.24 -5.28
N ILE A 284 -69.92 12.80 -5.23
CA ILE A 284 -69.57 11.37 -5.27
C ILE A 284 -70.11 10.67 -4.02
N THR A 285 -69.99 11.28 -2.85
CA THR A 285 -70.52 10.74 -1.59
C THR A 285 -72.04 10.62 -1.64
N GLU A 286 -72.73 11.63 -2.15
CA GLU A 286 -74.19 11.63 -2.28
C GLU A 286 -74.66 10.61 -3.33
N ALA A 287 -73.95 10.49 -4.46
CA ALA A 287 -74.21 9.48 -5.48
C ALA A 287 -74.01 8.06 -4.90
N LEU A 288 -72.92 7.82 -4.15
CA LEU A 288 -72.64 6.55 -3.48
C LEU A 288 -73.67 6.22 -2.41
N LYS A 289 -74.19 7.21 -1.66
CA LYS A 289 -75.29 7.00 -0.71
C LYS A 289 -76.59 6.56 -1.38
N ARG A 290 -76.86 7.06 -2.59
CA ARG A 290 -78.06 6.72 -3.38
C ARG A 290 -77.89 5.44 -4.20
N LEU A 291 -76.66 5.00 -4.40
CA LEU A 291 -76.32 3.82 -5.20
C LEU A 291 -76.95 2.53 -4.68
N PRO A 292 -77.01 2.23 -3.36
CA PRO A 292 -77.74 1.08 -2.83
C PRO A 292 -79.21 1.08 -3.24
N THR A 293 -79.92 2.21 -3.10
CA THR A 293 -81.34 2.33 -3.46
C THR A 293 -81.57 2.18 -4.96
N TYR A 294 -80.68 2.74 -5.78
CA TYR A 294 -80.71 2.53 -7.22
C TYR A 294 -80.44 1.06 -7.59
N ALA A 295 -79.42 0.44 -7.01
CA ALA A 295 -79.08 -0.96 -7.26
C ALA A 295 -80.18 -1.92 -6.78
N THR A 296 -80.84 -1.64 -5.66
CA THR A 296 -81.97 -2.44 -5.18
C THR A 296 -83.18 -2.26 -6.08
N THR A 297 -83.56 -1.04 -6.43
CA THR A 297 -84.71 -0.82 -7.35
C THR A 297 -84.46 -1.39 -8.74
N LEU A 298 -83.24 -1.24 -9.27
CA LEU A 298 -82.85 -1.86 -10.53
C LEU A 298 -82.84 -3.40 -10.41
N GLY A 299 -82.30 -3.94 -9.32
CA GLY A 299 -82.30 -5.37 -9.04
C GLY A 299 -83.71 -5.95 -8.83
N GLU A 300 -84.64 -5.16 -8.33
CA GLU A 300 -86.04 -5.54 -8.11
C GLU A 300 -86.84 -5.45 -9.42
N VAL A 301 -86.57 -4.49 -10.30
CA VAL A 301 -87.10 -4.42 -11.67
C VAL A 301 -86.54 -5.53 -12.56
N VAL A 302 -85.26 -5.85 -12.40
CA VAL A 302 -84.57 -6.89 -13.17
C VAL A 302 -84.92 -8.29 -12.66
N GLY A 303 -85.02 -8.46 -11.34
CA GLY A 303 -85.35 -9.74 -10.69
C GLY A 303 -86.84 -10.11 -10.72
N SER A 304 -87.75 -9.18 -11.00
CA SER A 304 -89.19 -9.46 -11.09
C SER A 304 -89.68 -9.86 -12.49
N GLY A 305 -88.81 -9.86 -13.51
CA GLY A 305 -89.15 -10.31 -14.86
C GLY A 305 -88.72 -11.75 -15.13
N PRO A 306 -89.63 -12.67 -15.51
CA PRO A 306 -89.25 -14.04 -15.90
C PRO A 306 -88.53 -14.01 -17.25
N GLY A 307 -87.21 -13.87 -17.21
CA GLY A 307 -86.34 -13.87 -18.40
C GLY A 307 -85.07 -13.05 -18.30
N PHE A 308 -84.87 -12.27 -17.23
CA PHE A 308 -83.72 -11.37 -17.13
C PHE A 308 -82.57 -12.02 -16.35
N ASN A 309 -81.58 -12.56 -17.08
CA ASN A 309 -80.32 -13.06 -16.52
C ASN A 309 -79.22 -12.06 -16.86
N VAL A 310 -78.85 -11.17 -15.92
CA VAL A 310 -77.73 -10.25 -16.13
C VAL A 310 -76.44 -10.97 -15.80
N ASN A 311 -75.73 -11.40 -16.84
CA ASN A 311 -74.35 -11.84 -16.69
C ASN A 311 -73.44 -10.61 -16.82
N VAL A 312 -73.08 -10.01 -15.68
CA VAL A 312 -72.19 -8.84 -15.64
C VAL A 312 -70.76 -9.34 -15.84
N TYR A 313 -70.33 -9.45 -17.09
CA TYR A 313 -68.91 -9.63 -17.39
C TYR A 313 -68.14 -8.43 -16.81
N SER A 314 -67.15 -8.70 -15.96
CA SER A 314 -66.31 -7.75 -15.21
C SER A 314 -66.71 -7.42 -13.76
N VAL A 315 -67.78 -7.99 -13.20
CA VAL A 315 -67.86 -8.05 -11.73
C VAL A 315 -66.97 -9.21 -11.29
N LEU A 316 -66.01 -8.94 -10.39
CA LEU A 316 -65.15 -9.97 -9.84
C LEU A 316 -66.02 -11.14 -9.35
N PRO A 317 -65.68 -12.41 -9.68
CA PRO A 317 -66.40 -13.57 -9.19
C PRO A 317 -66.70 -13.43 -7.70
N GLY A 318 -67.93 -13.74 -7.27
CA GLY A 318 -68.36 -13.57 -5.87
C GLY A 318 -67.34 -14.01 -4.80
N PRO A 319 -66.61 -15.12 -5.01
CA PRO A 319 -65.53 -15.53 -4.09
C PRO A 319 -64.38 -14.54 -3.98
N LEU A 320 -63.98 -13.88 -5.07
CA LEU A 320 -62.92 -12.85 -5.08
C LEU A 320 -63.36 -11.57 -4.36
N VAL A 321 -64.63 -11.17 -4.52
CA VAL A 321 -65.19 -10.04 -3.77
C VAL A 321 -65.23 -10.36 -2.28
N ALA A 322 -65.66 -11.58 -1.91
CA ALA A 322 -65.66 -12.04 -0.53
C ALA A 322 -64.24 -12.07 0.06
N THR A 323 -63.22 -12.49 -0.70
CA THR A 323 -61.83 -12.50 -0.20
C THR A 323 -61.30 -11.09 0.05
N VAL A 324 -61.60 -10.14 -0.84
CA VAL A 324 -61.21 -8.73 -0.65
C VAL A 324 -61.94 -8.12 0.55
N PHE A 325 -63.21 -8.46 0.76
CA PHE A 325 -63.99 -7.99 1.90
C PHE A 325 -63.46 -8.57 3.22
N ASP A 326 -63.17 -9.87 3.27
CA ASP A 326 -62.60 -10.53 4.45
C ASP A 326 -61.17 -10.05 4.73
N LEU A 327 -60.37 -9.73 3.70
CA LEU A 327 -59.03 -9.12 3.87
C LEU A 327 -59.10 -7.78 4.60
N VAL A 328 -60.14 -6.98 4.33
CA VAL A 328 -60.30 -5.63 4.90
C VAL A 328 -60.96 -5.67 6.28
N PHE A 329 -61.92 -6.58 6.51
CA PHE A 329 -62.77 -6.56 7.71
C PHE A 329 -62.59 -7.77 8.66
N GLN A 330 -62.07 -8.90 8.19
CA GLN A 330 -61.87 -10.14 8.97
C GLN A 330 -60.57 -10.86 8.59
N PRO A 331 -59.39 -10.23 8.80
CA PRO A 331 -58.12 -10.71 8.23
C PRO A 331 -57.65 -12.09 8.72
N GLY A 332 -58.27 -12.64 9.77
CA GLY A 332 -57.96 -13.97 10.31
C GLY A 332 -58.72 -15.14 9.68
N LYS A 333 -59.59 -14.90 8.69
CA LYS A 333 -60.38 -15.96 8.00
C LYS A 333 -59.90 -16.24 6.56
N LEU A 334 -58.69 -15.83 6.23
CA LEU A 334 -58.12 -16.10 4.92
C LEU A 334 -57.87 -17.61 4.76
N PRO A 335 -58.07 -18.18 3.55
CA PRO A 335 -57.72 -19.56 3.29
C PRO A 335 -56.20 -19.77 3.48
N ASP A 336 -55.82 -20.85 4.16
CA ASP A 336 -54.43 -21.14 4.55
C ASP A 336 -53.47 -21.27 3.35
N SER A 337 -54.00 -21.51 2.13
CA SER A 337 -53.20 -21.50 0.91
C SER A 337 -54.02 -21.22 -0.37
N LEU A 338 -53.33 -20.70 -1.40
CA LEU A 338 -53.89 -20.49 -2.75
C LEU A 338 -54.46 -21.79 -3.37
N ALA A 339 -53.89 -22.94 -3.01
CA ALA A 339 -54.34 -24.24 -3.50
C ALA A 339 -55.72 -24.64 -2.96
N ASP A 340 -56.03 -24.25 -1.72
CA ASP A 340 -57.32 -24.55 -1.08
C ASP A 340 -58.43 -23.65 -1.63
N TYR A 341 -58.10 -22.39 -1.92
CA TYR A 341 -58.97 -21.45 -2.62
C TYR A 341 -59.38 -21.97 -4.02
N LEU A 342 -58.42 -22.52 -4.77
CA LEU A 342 -58.68 -23.05 -6.11
C LEU A 342 -59.47 -24.38 -6.11
N ARG A 343 -59.38 -25.18 -5.04
CA ARG A 343 -60.20 -26.41 -4.91
C ARG A 343 -61.68 -26.14 -4.80
N GLY A 344 -62.09 -25.07 -4.08
CA GLY A 344 -63.49 -24.69 -3.94
C GLY A 344 -64.15 -24.36 -5.29
N PHE A 345 -63.39 -23.80 -6.23
CA PHE A 345 -63.87 -23.48 -7.58
C PHE A 345 -64.07 -24.71 -8.50
N ILE A 346 -63.38 -25.83 -8.22
CA ILE A 346 -63.37 -27.00 -9.11
C ILE A 346 -64.55 -27.95 -8.82
N GLN A 347 -65.08 -27.95 -7.59
CA GLN A 347 -66.17 -28.86 -7.21
C GLN A 347 -67.56 -28.49 -7.78
N GLU A 348 -67.78 -27.26 -8.25
CA GLU A 348 -69.05 -26.84 -8.88
C GLU A 348 -69.13 -27.16 -10.38
N ARG A 349 -68.51 -28.25 -10.86
CA ARG A 349 -68.67 -28.70 -12.24
C ARG A 349 -70.03 -29.38 -12.45
N TRP A 350 -70.99 -28.58 -12.90
CA TRP A 350 -72.07 -28.87 -13.85
C TRP A 350 -72.15 -30.33 -14.32
N ILE A 351 -73.05 -31.11 -13.72
CA ILE A 351 -73.56 -32.36 -14.30
C ILE A 351 -74.41 -31.96 -15.51
N ILE A 352 -73.85 -32.04 -16.71
CA ILE A 352 -74.59 -31.86 -17.96
C ILE A 352 -75.25 -33.20 -18.31
N ARG A 353 -76.57 -33.31 -18.11
CA ARG A 353 -77.37 -34.39 -18.74
C ARG A 353 -77.71 -33.97 -20.17
N PRO A 354 -77.35 -34.74 -21.20
CA PRO A 354 -77.74 -34.42 -22.57
C PRO A 354 -79.24 -34.66 -22.76
N LYS A 355 -79.95 -33.70 -23.36
CA LYS A 355 -81.23 -33.97 -24.03
C LYS A 355 -80.92 -34.30 -25.50
N SER A 356 -81.35 -35.48 -25.92
CA SER A 356 -81.34 -35.98 -27.30
C SER A 356 -82.25 -35.13 -28.21
N PRO A 357 -82.11 -35.26 -29.55
CA PRO A 357 -82.47 -34.23 -30.54
C PRO A 357 -83.96 -33.93 -30.67
#